data_AF-A0AAU7CE43-F1
#
_entry.id   AF-A0AAU7CE43-F1
#
_cell.length_a   1.000
_cell.length_b   1.000
_cell.length_c   1.000
_cell.angle_alpha   90.00
_cell.angle_beta   90.00
_cell.angle_gamma   90.00
#
_symmetry.space_group_name_H-M   'P 1'
#
loop_
_entity.id
_entity.type
_entity.pdbx_description
1 polymer ?
#
loop_
_entity_poly.entity_id
_entity_poly.type
_entity_poly.pdbx_seq_one_letter_code
_entity_poly.pdbx_strand_id
1 'polypeptide(L)'
;MVWWSTGLLLGAVAYLSRPALERAGVGPGYAFWAFFAFLMGVVGLLIVLFLLILVRPRHQRIARAMILARSGQVDAALADLQRQIETRGRSPRLSGALGDCYLLREEWREAYIQFLEAEQLDGRGGRFLAKQGFALWKLGRAPEAIALLERAALVDPRNPTHAWTACMILADLGRCEEAWEQLERAERLIEESIPAGTARRRTLEESLEVCRNRLLLTPDTPNDPGRFD
;
A
#
# COMPACT_ATOMS: atom_id res chain seq x y z
N MET A 1 -7.82 22.82 -38.98
CA MET A 1 -7.89 22.93 -40.45
C MET A 1 -8.01 21.53 -41.10
N VAL A 2 -8.98 20.70 -40.65
CA VAL A 2 -9.19 19.30 -41.13
C VAL A 2 -10.69 18.97 -41.33
N TRP A 3 -11.59 19.96 -41.19
CA TRP A 3 -13.04 19.73 -41.21
C TRP A 3 -13.69 19.70 -42.60
N TRP A 4 -12.92 19.94 -43.67
CA TRP A 4 -13.46 19.98 -45.04
C TRP A 4 -13.25 18.67 -45.84
N SER A 5 -12.39 17.75 -45.38
CA SER A 5 -12.08 16.52 -46.13
C SER A 5 -13.04 15.37 -45.86
N THR A 6 -13.71 15.34 -44.72
CA THR A 6 -14.65 14.24 -44.36
C THR A 6 -15.97 14.33 -45.12
N GLY A 7 -16.45 15.54 -45.43
CA GLY A 7 -17.69 15.73 -46.20
C GLY A 7 -17.60 15.29 -47.66
N LEU A 8 -16.44 15.45 -48.30
CA LEU A 8 -16.20 15.05 -49.69
C LEU A 8 -16.12 13.53 -49.86
N LEU A 9 -15.52 12.81 -48.90
CA LEU A 9 -15.47 11.34 -48.92
C LEU A 9 -16.86 10.71 -48.74
N LEU A 10 -17.68 11.24 -47.84
CA LEU A 10 -19.06 10.78 -47.65
C LEU A 10 -19.94 11.05 -48.89
N GLY A 11 -19.78 12.22 -49.52
CA GLY A 11 -20.46 12.55 -50.77
C GLY A 11 -20.07 11.64 -51.94
N ALA A 12 -18.79 11.28 -52.05
CA ALA A 12 -18.29 10.41 -53.11
C ALA A 12 -18.78 8.96 -52.94
N VAL A 13 -18.80 8.42 -51.72
CA VAL A 13 -19.31 7.07 -51.43
C VAL A 13 -20.82 6.98 -51.70
N ALA A 14 -21.59 8.03 -51.34
CA ALA A 14 -23.02 8.11 -51.64
C ALA A 14 -23.32 8.21 -53.15
N TYR A 15 -22.46 8.93 -53.90
CA TYR A 15 -22.60 9.07 -55.35
C TYR A 15 -22.24 7.78 -56.10
N LEU A 16 -21.21 7.06 -55.66
CA LEU A 16 -20.76 5.82 -56.30
C LEU A 16 -21.66 4.61 -56.01
N SER A 17 -22.41 4.62 -54.90
CA SER A 17 -23.34 3.54 -54.51
C SER A 17 -24.75 3.69 -55.11
N ARG A 18 -25.09 4.86 -55.64
CA ARG A 18 -26.38 5.18 -56.27
C ARG A 18 -26.85 4.18 -57.33
N PRO A 19 -26.04 3.78 -58.33
CA PRO A 19 -26.50 2.86 -59.38
C PRO A 19 -26.68 1.41 -58.89
N ALA A 20 -26.12 1.05 -57.73
CA ALA A 20 -26.30 -0.27 -57.13
C ALA A 20 -27.60 -0.34 -56.30
N LEU A 21 -27.97 0.76 -55.63
CA LEU A 21 -29.19 0.88 -54.82
C LEU A 21 -30.47 0.95 -55.66
N GLU A 22 -30.42 1.61 -56.82
CA GLU A 22 -31.56 1.71 -57.74
C GLU A 22 -31.96 0.37 -58.37
N ARG A 23 -30.98 -0.52 -58.66
CA ARG A 23 -31.27 -1.88 -59.16
C ARG A 23 -31.89 -2.80 -58.11
N ALA A 24 -31.77 -2.45 -56.83
CA ALA A 24 -32.27 -3.24 -55.72
C ALA A 24 -33.67 -2.79 -55.22
N GLY A 25 -34.29 -1.79 -55.86
CA GLY A 25 -35.63 -1.31 -55.49
C GLY A 25 -35.70 -0.56 -54.14
N VAL A 26 -34.55 -0.08 -53.65
CA VAL A 26 -34.44 0.53 -52.32
C VAL A 26 -34.72 2.03 -52.41
N GLY A 27 -35.85 2.47 -51.84
CA GLY A 27 -36.28 3.88 -51.89
C GLY A 27 -35.31 4.84 -51.18
N PRO A 28 -35.27 6.12 -51.58
CA PRO A 28 -34.28 7.11 -51.09
C PRO A 28 -34.30 7.33 -49.57
N GLY A 29 -35.43 7.06 -48.90
CA GLY A 29 -35.51 7.11 -47.44
C GLY A 29 -34.72 6.01 -46.73
N TYR A 30 -34.55 4.84 -47.35
CA TYR A 30 -33.84 3.72 -46.73
C TYR A 30 -32.33 3.99 -46.58
N ALA A 31 -31.71 4.65 -47.57
CA ALA A 31 -30.29 5.01 -47.50
C ALA A 31 -29.99 5.97 -46.34
N PHE A 32 -30.90 6.92 -46.06
CA PHE A 32 -30.80 7.82 -44.91
C PHE A 32 -30.89 7.06 -43.58
N TRP A 33 -31.90 6.19 -43.43
CA TRP A 33 -32.08 5.41 -42.20
C TRP A 33 -30.95 4.39 -41.98
N ALA A 34 -30.40 3.79 -43.03
CA ALA A 34 -29.24 2.90 -42.95
C ALA A 34 -27.98 3.65 -42.47
N PHE A 35 -27.73 4.85 -42.99
CA PHE A 35 -26.63 5.69 -42.54
C PHE A 35 -26.80 6.12 -41.07
N PHE A 36 -28.01 6.52 -40.68
CA PHE A 36 -28.32 6.93 -39.32
C PHE A 36 -28.14 5.78 -38.32
N ALA A 37 -28.60 4.57 -38.66
CA ALA A 37 -28.41 3.37 -37.85
C ALA A 37 -26.92 3.02 -37.68
N PHE A 38 -26.13 3.13 -38.75
CA PHE A 38 -24.67 2.94 -38.69
C PHE A 38 -24.00 3.98 -37.77
N LEU A 39 -24.38 5.25 -37.89
CA LEU A 39 -23.84 6.33 -37.06
C LEU A 39 -24.13 6.11 -35.57
N MET A 40 -25.37 5.73 -35.22
CA MET A 40 -25.74 5.38 -33.84
C MET A 40 -24.97 4.17 -33.32
N GLY A 41 -24.71 3.17 -34.17
CA GLY A 41 -23.87 2.01 -33.82
C GLY A 41 -22.42 2.41 -33.52
N VAL A 42 -21.83 3.29 -34.33
CA VAL A 42 -20.48 3.82 -34.10
C VAL A 42 -20.42 4.66 -32.82
N VAL A 43 -21.40 5.54 -32.59
CA VAL A 43 -21.49 6.34 -31.36
C VAL A 43 -21.64 5.44 -30.14
N GLY A 44 -22.50 4.40 -30.21
CA GLY A 44 -22.65 3.41 -29.16
C GLY A 44 -21.35 2.65 -28.88
N LEU A 45 -20.64 2.22 -29.92
CA LEU A 45 -19.33 1.57 -29.78
C LEU A 45 -18.29 2.49 -29.14
N LEU A 46 -18.26 3.78 -29.52
CA LEU A 46 -17.37 4.77 -28.92
C LEU A 46 -17.70 5.03 -27.44
N ILE A 47 -18.99 5.08 -27.09
CA ILE A 47 -19.43 5.19 -25.69
C ILE A 47 -19.01 3.95 -24.91
N VAL A 48 -19.18 2.74 -25.46
CA VAL A 48 -18.73 1.50 -24.82
C VAL A 48 -17.21 1.47 -24.66
N LEU A 49 -16.44 1.86 -25.68
CA LEU A 49 -14.98 1.96 -25.58
C LEU A 49 -14.53 3.01 -24.55
N PHE A 50 -15.21 4.16 -24.50
CA PHE A 50 -14.95 5.20 -23.51
C PHE A 50 -15.29 4.73 -22.09
N LEU A 51 -16.42 4.04 -21.92
CA LEU A 51 -16.79 3.39 -20.67
C LEU A 51 -15.80 2.29 -20.30
N LEU A 52 -15.28 1.50 -21.25
CA LEU A 52 -14.23 0.51 -20.98
C LEU A 52 -12.90 1.15 -20.55
N ILE A 53 -12.56 2.33 -21.08
CA ILE A 53 -11.40 3.12 -20.65
C ILE A 53 -11.62 3.69 -19.23
N LEU A 54 -12.84 4.11 -18.90
CA LEU A 54 -13.22 4.57 -17.55
C LEU A 54 -13.31 3.42 -16.54
N VAL A 55 -13.82 2.27 -16.95
CA VAL A 55 -14.04 1.05 -16.15
C VAL A 55 -12.77 0.21 -16.06
N ARG A 56 -11.72 0.50 -16.86
CA ARG A 56 -10.41 -0.16 -16.74
C ARG A 56 -10.00 -0.10 -15.27
N PRO A 57 -9.96 -1.23 -14.54
CA PRO A 57 -9.87 -1.19 -13.10
C PRO A 57 -8.50 -0.62 -12.74
N ARG A 58 -8.47 0.65 -12.34
CA ARG A 58 -7.28 1.38 -11.87
C ARG A 58 -6.78 0.85 -10.51
N HIS A 59 -6.98 -0.43 -10.21
CA HIS A 59 -6.62 -1.08 -8.96
C HIS A 59 -5.38 -1.98 -9.14
N GLN A 60 -4.26 -1.43 -9.62
CA GLN A 60 -2.94 -1.98 -9.23
C GLN A 60 -2.79 -1.85 -7.71
N ARG A 61 -3.19 -2.87 -6.96
CA ARG A 61 -3.22 -2.79 -5.50
C ARG A 61 -1.78 -2.75 -4.97
N ILE A 62 -1.55 -1.99 -3.89
CA ILE A 62 -0.32 -2.01 -3.09
C ILE A 62 0.15 -3.44 -2.81
N ALA A 63 -0.80 -4.39 -2.72
CA ALA A 63 -0.54 -5.83 -2.63
C ALA A 63 0.52 -6.35 -3.62
N ARG A 64 0.54 -5.88 -4.88
CA ARG A 64 1.56 -6.32 -5.85
C ARG A 64 2.96 -5.91 -5.40
N ALA A 65 3.15 -4.64 -5.06
CA ALA A 65 4.42 -4.14 -4.57
C ALA A 65 4.84 -4.86 -3.28
N MET A 66 3.90 -5.14 -2.38
CA MET A 66 4.19 -5.90 -1.15
C MET A 66 4.58 -7.36 -1.42
N ILE A 67 4.02 -7.98 -2.46
CA ILE A 67 4.45 -9.32 -2.90
C ILE A 67 5.88 -9.26 -3.44
N LEU A 68 6.19 -8.26 -4.29
CA LEU A 68 7.55 -8.05 -4.81
C LEU A 68 8.56 -7.86 -3.68
N ALA A 69 8.25 -7.00 -2.71
CA ALA A 69 9.08 -6.76 -1.54
C ALA A 69 9.33 -8.03 -0.73
N ARG A 70 8.28 -8.83 -0.47
CA ARG A 70 8.40 -10.12 0.23
C ARG A 70 9.18 -11.18 -0.55
N SER A 71 9.19 -11.10 -1.88
CA SER A 71 10.04 -11.94 -2.73
C SER A 71 11.49 -11.46 -2.85
N GLY A 72 11.91 -10.46 -2.08
CA GLY A 72 13.25 -9.88 -2.12
C GLY A 72 13.49 -8.90 -3.27
N GLN A 73 12.50 -8.68 -4.14
CA GLN A 73 12.59 -7.74 -5.26
C GLN A 73 12.23 -6.32 -4.80
N VAL A 74 12.97 -5.81 -3.82
CA VAL A 74 12.66 -4.53 -3.15
C VAL A 74 12.74 -3.35 -4.13
N ASP A 75 13.73 -3.33 -5.03
CA ASP A 75 13.85 -2.25 -6.04
C ASP A 75 12.65 -2.23 -7.00
N ALA A 76 12.16 -3.40 -7.42
CA ALA A 76 10.98 -3.51 -8.26
C ALA A 76 9.71 -3.06 -7.51
N ALA A 77 9.63 -3.34 -6.20
CA ALA A 77 8.55 -2.87 -5.34
C ALA A 77 8.55 -1.34 -5.22
N LEU A 78 9.73 -0.73 -4.98
CA LEU A 78 9.89 0.73 -4.93
C LEU A 78 9.47 1.39 -6.24
N ALA A 79 9.93 0.87 -7.39
CA ALA A 79 9.56 1.38 -8.71
C ALA A 79 8.06 1.20 -9.02
N ASP A 80 7.42 0.14 -8.54
CA ASP A 80 5.97 -0.04 -8.67
C ASP A 80 5.19 0.94 -7.79
N LEU A 81 5.62 1.15 -6.54
CA LEU A 81 5.01 2.11 -5.62
C LEU A 81 5.15 3.57 -6.11
N GLN A 82 6.30 3.94 -6.64
CA GLN A 82 6.53 5.25 -7.25
C GLN A 82 5.58 5.49 -8.43
N ARG A 83 5.46 4.53 -9.36
CA ARG A 83 4.47 4.60 -10.45
C ARG A 83 3.02 4.67 -9.94
N GLN A 84 2.70 3.98 -8.86
CA GLN A 84 1.36 4.08 -8.24
C GLN A 84 1.11 5.49 -7.67
N ILE A 85 2.13 6.13 -7.09
CA ILE A 85 2.03 7.51 -6.61
C ILE A 85 1.89 8.50 -7.77
N GLU A 86 2.66 8.35 -8.84
CA GLU A 86 2.56 9.22 -10.03
C GLU A 86 1.16 9.18 -10.65
N THR A 87 0.53 8.01 -10.64
CA THR A 87 -0.78 7.81 -11.29
C THR A 87 -1.98 8.11 -10.39
N ARG A 88 -1.84 8.01 -9.06
CA ARG A 88 -2.96 8.15 -8.11
C ARG A 88 -2.81 9.30 -7.12
N GLY A 89 -1.65 9.91 -7.06
CA GLY A 89 -1.26 10.80 -5.97
C GLY A 89 -0.79 10.03 -4.73
N ARG A 90 -0.16 10.78 -3.81
CA ARG A 90 0.29 10.26 -2.53
C ARG A 90 -0.89 9.93 -1.62
N SER A 91 -0.73 8.90 -0.80
CA SER A 91 -1.70 8.48 0.22
C SER A 91 -0.97 7.86 1.40
N PRO A 92 -1.56 7.83 2.61
CA PRO A 92 -0.92 7.25 3.80
C PRO A 92 -0.44 5.82 3.58
N ARG A 93 -1.24 5.03 2.84
CA ARG A 93 -0.92 3.62 2.55
C ARG A 93 0.25 3.49 1.58
N LEU A 94 0.36 4.37 0.58
CA LEU A 94 1.45 4.35 -0.38
C LEU A 94 2.77 4.81 0.24
N SER A 95 2.75 5.92 1.00
CA SER A 95 3.93 6.39 1.73
C SER A 95 4.35 5.36 2.80
N GLY A 96 3.39 4.76 3.52
CA GLY A 96 3.69 3.66 4.45
C GLY A 96 4.34 2.44 3.77
N ALA A 97 3.84 2.03 2.60
CA ALA A 97 4.42 0.91 1.86
C ALA A 97 5.82 1.24 1.29
N LEU A 98 6.07 2.48 0.88
CA LEU A 98 7.42 2.91 0.52
C LEU A 98 8.35 2.84 1.73
N GLY A 99 7.91 3.35 2.88
CA GLY A 99 8.67 3.26 4.13
C GLY A 99 9.03 1.82 4.49
N ASP A 100 8.09 0.89 4.34
CA ASP A 100 8.34 -0.55 4.55
C ASP A 100 9.39 -1.11 3.58
N CYS A 101 9.36 -0.70 2.30
CA CYS A 101 10.37 -1.11 1.33
C CYS A 101 11.75 -0.51 1.65
N TYR A 102 11.82 0.74 2.11
CA TYR A 102 13.07 1.36 2.54
C TYR A 102 13.65 0.69 3.80
N LEU A 103 12.81 0.26 4.75
CA LEU A 103 13.28 -0.56 5.88
C LEU A 103 13.90 -1.88 5.43
N LEU A 104 13.30 -2.55 4.44
CA LEU A 104 13.85 -3.80 3.89
C LEU A 104 15.18 -3.58 3.15
N ARG A 105 15.41 -2.37 2.63
CA ARG A 105 16.66 -1.96 1.98
C ARG A 105 17.67 -1.36 2.96
N GLU A 106 17.33 -1.30 4.25
CA GLU A 106 18.13 -0.68 5.31
C GLU A 106 18.39 0.83 5.11
N GLU A 107 17.56 1.49 4.31
CA GLU A 107 17.58 2.93 4.07
C GLU A 107 16.73 3.64 5.13
N TRP A 108 17.28 3.70 6.36
CA TRP A 108 16.54 4.12 7.55
C TRP A 108 16.05 5.57 7.49
N ARG A 109 16.82 6.47 6.86
CA ARG A 109 16.47 7.89 6.74
C ARG A 109 15.28 8.07 5.80
N GLU A 110 15.33 7.43 4.66
CA GLU A 110 14.28 7.42 3.65
C GLU A 110 13.01 6.79 4.23
N ALA A 111 13.14 5.67 4.94
CA ALA A 111 12.04 5.04 5.64
C ALA A 111 11.36 5.99 6.63
N TYR A 112 12.15 6.67 7.48
CA TYR A 112 11.63 7.66 8.42
C TYR A 112 10.85 8.77 7.72
N ILE A 113 11.38 9.34 6.64
CA ILE A 113 10.72 10.40 5.86
C ILE A 113 9.38 9.91 5.31
N GLN A 114 9.32 8.69 4.75
CA GLN A 114 8.09 8.14 4.21
C GLN A 114 7.03 7.88 5.29
N PHE A 115 7.45 7.42 6.48
CA PHE A 115 6.52 7.22 7.59
C PHE A 115 6.04 8.53 8.21
N LEU A 116 6.88 9.57 8.24
CA LEU A 116 6.49 10.91 8.67
C LEU A 116 5.44 11.49 7.72
N GLU A 117 5.66 11.36 6.41
CA GLU A 117 4.65 11.76 5.44
C GLU A 117 3.35 10.95 5.58
N ALA A 118 3.46 9.63 5.76
CA ALA A 118 2.29 8.79 5.94
C ALA A 118 1.45 9.22 7.16
N GLU A 119 2.10 9.59 8.27
CA GLU A 119 1.44 10.16 9.45
C GLU A 119 0.73 11.48 9.14
N GLN A 120 1.40 12.41 8.45
CA GLN A 120 0.82 13.70 8.06
C GLN A 120 -0.43 13.53 7.20
N LEU A 121 -0.48 12.49 6.36
CA LEU A 121 -1.61 12.20 5.49
C LEU A 121 -2.74 11.42 6.17
N ASP A 122 -2.47 10.55 7.16
CA ASP A 122 -3.47 9.63 7.75
C ASP A 122 -4.41 10.35 8.73
N GLY A 123 -3.96 11.47 9.31
CA GLY A 123 -4.72 12.26 10.29
C GLY A 123 -5.10 11.49 11.58
N ARG A 124 -4.74 10.21 11.69
CA ARG A 124 -5.00 9.31 12.82
C ARG A 124 -3.66 8.67 13.24
N GLY A 125 -3.03 9.27 14.24
CA GLY A 125 -1.57 9.24 14.44
C GLY A 125 -1.02 8.14 15.34
N GLY A 126 -1.25 6.87 15.03
CA GLY A 126 -0.63 5.74 15.78
C GLY A 126 0.13 4.75 14.92
N ARG A 127 -0.40 4.46 13.72
CA ARG A 127 0.03 3.35 12.86
C ARG A 127 1.50 3.42 12.41
N PHE A 128 2.01 4.63 12.18
CA PHE A 128 3.36 4.83 11.64
C PHE A 128 4.40 5.17 12.71
N LEU A 129 3.98 5.55 13.91
CA LEU A 129 4.88 6.02 14.97
C LEU A 129 5.90 4.95 15.41
N ALA A 130 5.48 3.69 15.55
CA ALA A 130 6.42 2.61 15.87
C ALA A 130 7.45 2.36 14.75
N LYS A 131 7.04 2.48 13.49
CA LYS A 131 7.94 2.33 12.35
C LYS A 131 8.92 3.51 12.23
N GLN A 132 8.47 4.73 12.54
CA GLN A 132 9.36 5.89 12.70
C GLN A 132 10.35 5.68 13.85
N GLY A 133 9.89 5.20 15.01
CA GLY A 133 10.75 4.89 16.15
C GLY A 133 11.81 3.86 15.80
N PHE A 134 11.44 2.76 15.14
CA PHE A 134 12.39 1.77 14.65
C PHE A 134 13.45 2.38 13.72
N ALA A 135 13.03 3.20 12.75
CA ALA A 135 13.95 3.88 11.84
C ALA A 135 14.90 4.84 12.57
N LEU A 136 14.40 5.62 13.54
CA LEU A 136 15.22 6.51 14.37
C LEU A 136 16.24 5.74 15.22
N TRP A 137 15.83 4.60 15.79
CA TRP A 137 16.75 3.75 16.53
C TRP A 137 17.88 3.23 15.65
N LYS A 138 17.59 2.76 14.44
CA LYS A 138 18.62 2.36 13.46
C LYS A 138 19.55 3.51 13.04
N LEU A 139 19.06 4.75 13.12
CA LEU A 139 19.85 5.97 12.92
C LEU A 139 20.65 6.41 14.17
N GLY A 140 20.65 5.63 15.25
CA GLY A 140 21.34 5.95 16.51
C GLY A 140 20.60 6.96 17.40
N ARG A 141 19.36 7.33 17.05
CA ARG A 141 18.54 8.33 17.76
C ARG A 141 17.57 7.67 18.72
N ALA A 142 18.10 6.81 19.59
CA ALA A 142 17.31 5.97 20.49
C ALA A 142 16.39 6.74 21.45
N PRO A 143 16.79 7.88 22.06
CA PRO A 143 15.88 8.65 22.92
C PRO A 143 14.62 9.14 22.20
N GLU A 144 14.77 9.56 20.94
CA GLU A 144 13.64 10.01 20.13
C GLU A 144 12.75 8.85 19.69
N ALA A 145 13.35 7.68 19.43
CA ALA A 145 12.62 6.47 19.13
C ALA A 145 11.70 6.06 20.28
N ILE A 146 12.19 6.11 21.51
CA ILE A 146 11.41 5.80 22.72
C ILE A 146 10.27 6.79 22.89
N ALA A 147 10.54 8.09 22.76
CA ALA A 147 9.50 9.12 22.85
C ALA A 147 8.39 8.94 21.80
N LEU A 148 8.73 8.50 20.57
CA LEU A 148 7.73 8.17 19.55
C LEU A 148 6.90 6.95 19.92
N LEU A 149 7.50 5.94 20.55
CA LEU A 149 6.79 4.73 20.98
C LEU A 149 5.86 4.99 22.16
N GLU A 150 6.25 5.86 23.09
CA GLU A 150 5.39 6.36 24.16
C GLU A 150 4.18 7.09 23.57
N ARG A 151 4.40 8.00 22.60
CA ARG A 151 3.32 8.65 21.86
C ARG A 151 2.44 7.64 21.12
N ALA A 152 3.02 6.61 20.51
CA ALA A 152 2.27 5.56 19.84
C ALA A 152 1.34 4.80 20.80
N ALA A 153 1.86 4.45 21.98
CA ALA A 153 1.11 3.79 23.03
C ALA A 153 -0.01 4.67 23.64
N LEU A 154 0.10 5.99 23.54
CA LEU A 154 -0.98 6.91 23.92
C LEU A 154 -2.08 6.99 22.86
N VAL A 155 -1.72 6.99 21.56
CA VAL A 155 -2.68 7.14 20.47
C VAL A 155 -3.41 5.83 20.15
N ASP A 156 -2.71 4.70 20.20
CA ASP A 156 -3.26 3.37 19.96
C ASP A 156 -2.80 2.38 21.05
N PRO A 157 -3.39 2.47 22.27
CA PRO A 157 -2.93 1.70 23.42
C PRO A 157 -3.05 0.18 23.29
N ARG A 158 -3.89 -0.28 22.34
CA ARG A 158 -4.21 -1.70 22.13
C ARG A 158 -3.36 -2.37 21.06
N ASN A 159 -2.43 -1.64 20.46
CA ASN A 159 -1.61 -2.20 19.40
C ASN A 159 -0.30 -2.79 19.95
N PRO A 160 -0.14 -4.12 19.95
CA PRO A 160 1.03 -4.77 20.53
C PRO A 160 2.34 -4.43 19.82
N THR A 161 2.28 -3.95 18.57
CA THR A 161 3.48 -3.57 17.81
C THR A 161 4.27 -2.46 18.50
N HIS A 162 3.60 -1.55 19.21
CA HIS A 162 4.28 -0.46 19.94
C HIS A 162 5.12 -1.00 21.09
N ALA A 163 4.52 -1.86 21.94
CA ALA A 163 5.20 -2.49 23.06
C ALA A 163 6.33 -3.41 22.58
N TRP A 164 6.09 -4.21 21.54
CA TRP A 164 7.14 -5.08 20.97
C TRP A 164 8.34 -4.27 20.42
N THR A 165 8.09 -3.19 19.68
CA THR A 165 9.19 -2.35 19.15
C THR A 165 9.97 -1.67 20.29
N ALA A 166 9.28 -1.26 21.35
CA ALA A 166 9.92 -0.72 22.56
C ALA A 166 10.79 -1.77 23.26
N CYS A 167 10.27 -2.98 23.46
CA CYS A 167 11.02 -4.10 24.01
C CYS A 167 12.33 -4.35 23.26
N MET A 168 12.28 -4.41 21.93
CA MET A 168 13.48 -4.57 21.10
C MET A 168 14.50 -3.46 21.37
N ILE A 169 14.07 -2.19 21.26
CA ILE A 169 14.98 -1.05 21.40
C ILE A 169 15.57 -0.98 22.80
N LEU A 170 14.77 -1.23 23.85
CA LEU A 170 15.23 -1.21 25.24
C LEU A 170 16.22 -2.34 25.51
N ALA A 171 15.99 -3.54 24.96
CA ALA A 171 16.93 -4.66 25.04
C ALA A 171 18.28 -4.31 24.36
N ASP A 172 18.25 -3.66 23.20
CA ASP A 172 19.45 -3.18 22.51
C ASP A 172 20.22 -2.12 23.29
N LEU A 173 19.53 -1.32 24.12
CA LEU A 173 20.13 -0.33 25.00
C LEU A 173 20.60 -0.90 26.35
N GLY A 174 20.37 -2.19 26.62
CA GLY A 174 20.68 -2.82 27.91
C GLY A 174 19.72 -2.44 29.04
N ARG A 175 18.60 -1.78 28.75
CA ARG A 175 17.55 -1.41 29.72
C ARG A 175 16.63 -2.60 29.95
N CYS A 176 17.18 -3.64 30.59
CA CYS A 176 16.59 -4.98 30.61
C CYS A 176 15.26 -5.05 31.38
N GLU A 177 15.15 -4.38 32.54
CA GLU A 177 13.91 -4.34 33.33
C GLU A 177 12.76 -3.75 32.51
N GLU A 178 12.97 -2.58 31.92
CA GLU A 178 11.94 -1.92 31.09
C GLU A 178 11.61 -2.72 29.83
N ALA A 179 12.60 -3.42 29.26
CA ALA A 179 12.36 -4.30 28.12
C ALA A 179 11.44 -5.48 28.50
N TRP A 180 11.63 -6.09 29.68
CA TRP A 180 10.73 -7.12 30.20
C TRP A 180 9.30 -6.61 30.40
N GLU A 181 9.14 -5.41 30.96
CA GLU A 181 7.81 -4.80 31.11
C GLU A 181 7.11 -4.62 29.75
N GLN A 182 7.85 -4.21 28.72
CA GLN A 182 7.29 -4.06 27.37
C GLN A 182 7.01 -5.41 26.70
N LEU A 183 7.82 -6.44 26.96
CA LEU A 183 7.60 -7.81 26.50
C LEU A 183 6.28 -8.36 27.05
N GLU A 184 6.09 -8.30 28.38
CA GLU A 184 4.87 -8.74 29.04
C GLU A 184 3.63 -7.96 28.55
N ARG A 185 3.79 -6.65 28.36
CA ARG A 185 2.73 -5.80 27.80
C ARG A 185 2.36 -6.21 26.38
N ALA A 186 3.35 -6.51 25.54
CA ALA A 186 3.12 -6.94 24.16
C ALA A 186 2.39 -8.29 24.11
N GLU A 187 2.81 -9.26 24.92
CA GLU A 187 2.18 -10.58 25.03
C GLU A 187 0.71 -10.48 25.47
N ARG A 188 0.44 -9.71 26.53
CA ARG A 188 -0.91 -9.45 27.01
C ARG A 188 -1.80 -8.83 25.92
N LEU A 189 -1.29 -7.82 25.23
CA LEU A 189 -2.02 -7.16 24.15
C LEU A 189 -2.28 -8.09 22.96
N ILE A 190 -1.36 -9.01 22.63
CA ILE A 190 -1.58 -10.01 21.59
C ILE A 190 -2.72 -10.95 21.98
N GLU A 191 -2.72 -11.44 23.21
CA GLU A 191 -3.76 -12.33 23.73
C GLU A 191 -5.15 -11.65 23.68
N GLU A 192 -5.22 -10.40 24.12
CA GLU A 192 -6.47 -9.64 24.19
C GLU A 192 -6.99 -9.18 22.83
N SER A 193 -6.10 -8.80 21.90
CA SER A 193 -6.48 -8.07 20.69
C SER A 193 -6.37 -8.89 19.39
N ILE A 194 -5.61 -9.99 19.38
CA ILE A 194 -5.32 -10.75 18.17
C ILE A 194 -5.78 -12.22 18.34
N PRO A 195 -6.76 -12.68 17.54
CA PRO A 195 -7.22 -14.06 17.63
C PRO A 195 -6.10 -15.08 17.42
N ALA A 196 -6.16 -16.14 18.21
CA ALA A 196 -5.33 -17.32 18.06
C ALA A 196 -5.39 -17.88 16.62
N GLY A 197 -4.27 -18.43 16.15
CA GLY A 197 -4.17 -19.04 14.82
C GLY A 197 -4.04 -18.06 13.64
N THR A 198 -4.08 -16.74 13.88
CA THR A 198 -3.84 -15.76 12.82
C THR A 198 -2.35 -15.67 12.47
N ALA A 199 -2.03 -15.51 11.18
CA ALA A 199 -0.64 -15.33 10.74
C ALA A 199 0.03 -14.12 11.42
N ARG A 200 -0.75 -13.05 11.68
CA ARG A 200 -0.26 -11.87 12.40
C ARG A 200 0.15 -12.19 13.84
N ARG A 201 -0.65 -12.98 14.57
CA ARG A 201 -0.33 -13.40 15.94
C ARG A 201 0.97 -14.19 15.96
N ARG A 202 1.07 -15.22 15.10
CA ARG A 202 2.28 -16.05 14.97
C ARG A 202 3.54 -15.22 14.72
N THR A 203 3.52 -14.32 13.74
CA THR A 203 4.70 -13.49 13.42
C THR A 203 5.10 -12.59 14.60
N LEU A 204 4.14 -12.05 15.35
CA LEU A 204 4.45 -11.24 16.53
C LEU A 204 5.00 -12.09 17.69
N GLU A 205 4.42 -13.27 17.94
CA GLU A 205 4.92 -14.23 18.93
C GLU A 205 6.35 -14.67 18.61
N GLU A 206 6.63 -15.04 17.35
CA GLU A 206 7.99 -15.35 16.88
C GLU A 206 8.96 -14.18 17.12
N SER A 207 8.51 -12.95 16.89
CA SER A 207 9.34 -11.75 17.07
C SER A 207 9.57 -11.42 18.55
N LEU A 208 8.60 -11.70 19.42
CA LEU A 208 8.74 -11.55 20.88
C LEU A 208 9.66 -12.61 21.45
N GLU A 209 9.62 -13.83 20.91
CA GLU A 209 10.52 -14.91 21.31
C GLU A 209 11.99 -14.56 21.05
N VAL A 210 12.29 -13.88 19.93
CA VAL A 210 13.63 -13.34 19.67
C VAL A 210 14.04 -12.32 20.73
N CYS A 211 13.11 -11.44 21.15
CA CYS A 211 13.38 -10.46 22.20
C CYS A 211 13.60 -11.12 23.56
N ARG A 212 12.74 -12.07 23.92
CA ARG A 212 12.83 -12.87 25.14
C ARG A 212 14.18 -13.57 25.25
N ASN A 213 14.58 -14.29 24.20
CA ASN A 213 15.87 -14.96 24.16
C ASN A 213 17.04 -13.99 24.30
N ARG A 214 16.95 -12.80 23.70
CA ARG A 214 17.97 -11.77 23.87
C ARG A 214 18.06 -11.27 25.32
N LEU A 215 16.93 -11.07 25.98
CA LEU A 215 16.89 -10.65 27.38
C LEU A 215 17.44 -11.72 28.32
N LEU A 216 17.15 -13.00 28.07
CA LEU A 216 17.69 -14.12 28.86
C LEU A 216 19.23 -14.24 28.79
N LEU A 217 19.85 -13.73 27.73
CA LEU A 217 21.30 -13.70 27.57
C LEU A 217 21.97 -12.51 28.28
N THR A 218 21.21 -11.56 28.82
CA THR A 218 21.77 -10.43 29.58
C THR A 218 22.04 -10.81 31.04
N PRO A 219 23.15 -10.36 31.65
CA PRO A 219 23.54 -10.76 33.00
C PRO A 219 22.59 -10.24 34.10
N ASP A 220 21.84 -9.17 33.83
CA ASP A 220 20.92 -8.51 34.77
C ASP A 220 19.45 -8.95 34.58
N THR A 221 19.20 -10.21 34.17
CA THR A 221 17.81 -10.72 34.10
C THR A 221 17.15 -10.56 35.47
N PRO A 222 16.00 -9.85 35.58
CA PRO A 222 15.16 -9.93 36.76
C PRO A 222 14.84 -11.40 36.97
N ASN A 223 15.15 -11.90 38.17
CA ASN A 223 15.09 -13.31 38.56
C ASN A 223 13.90 -14.03 37.93
N ASP A 224 14.15 -14.81 36.88
CA ASP A 224 13.14 -15.64 36.22
C ASP A 224 12.76 -16.78 37.18
N PRO A 225 11.53 -16.80 37.75
CA PRO A 225 11.11 -17.87 38.64
C PRO A 225 11.00 -19.23 37.92
N GLY A 226 11.12 -19.29 36.60
CA GLY A 226 11.11 -20.52 35.79
C GLY A 226 12.48 -21.07 35.39
N ARG A 227 13.60 -20.51 35.88
CA ARG A 227 14.96 -20.99 35.50
C ARG A 227 15.39 -22.30 36.19
N PHE A 228 14.58 -22.83 37.10
CA PHE A 228 14.74 -24.15 37.66
C PHE A 228 13.42 -24.89 37.51
N ASP A 229 13.25 -25.62 36.40
CA ASP A 229 12.53 -26.90 36.31
C ASP A 229 12.72 -27.52 34.91
#